data_AF-A0A1I3SDA6-F1
#
_entry.id   AF-A0A1I3SDA6-F1
#
_cell.length_a   1.000
_cell.length_b   1.000
_cell.length_c   1.000
_cell.angle_alpha   90.00
_cell.angle_beta   90.00
_cell.angle_gamma   90.00
#
_symmetry.space_group_name_H-M   'P 1'
#
loop_
_entity.id
_entity.type
_entity.pdbx_description
1 polymer ?
#
loop_
_entity_poly.entity_id
_entity_poly.type
_entity_poly.pdbx_seq_one_letter_code
_entity_poly.pdbx_strand_id
1 'polypeptide(L)'
;MVRSENLDHPAVEVKLPLDGGMHQYVVPRDTTMFLWVALAVGTPERIPQIQSPQGSRLFTKGVQAQEQMTWSVSIDDESVPLIADSHYRKGEYRGLAWWIAIDPIELPATVCVEFETIGDQPTVQGDPVVLWTEQGDVVSWGTTIESTIKLNPSDSPANSFPTHRESLWDQHMVYRPLNSME
;
A
#
# COMPACT_ATOMS: atom_id res chain seq x y z
N MET A 1 -11.95 11.59 -12.24
CA MET A 1 -11.56 10.74 -13.38
C MET A 1 -10.11 11.08 -13.68
N VAL A 2 -9.16 10.29 -13.16
CA VAL A 2 -7.72 10.56 -13.34
C VAL A 2 -7.36 10.20 -14.77
N ARG A 3 -6.83 11.17 -15.54
CA ARG A 3 -6.45 10.96 -16.94
C ARG A 3 -5.14 10.18 -16.98
N SER A 4 -5.18 8.99 -17.56
CA SER A 4 -4.09 8.01 -17.63
C SER A 4 -2.98 8.36 -18.64
N GLU A 5 -3.12 9.44 -19.41
CA GLU A 5 -2.22 9.80 -20.51
C GLU A 5 -0.89 10.46 -20.06
N ASN A 6 -0.68 10.69 -18.76
CA ASN A 6 0.49 11.38 -18.21
C ASN A 6 1.37 10.51 -17.29
N LEU A 7 1.19 9.19 -17.25
CA LEU A 7 1.93 8.33 -16.31
C LEU A 7 3.37 8.00 -16.73
N ASP A 8 3.87 8.56 -17.83
CA ASP A 8 5.30 8.57 -18.19
C ASP A 8 6.11 9.64 -17.39
N HIS A 9 5.43 10.44 -16.57
CA HIS A 9 6.07 11.48 -15.76
C HIS A 9 6.73 10.90 -14.50
N PRO A 10 7.87 11.46 -14.04
CA PRO A 10 8.48 11.05 -12.79
C PRO A 10 7.45 11.21 -11.67
N ALA A 11 6.92 10.12 -11.13
CA ALA A 11 6.04 10.15 -9.98
C ALA A 11 6.85 9.99 -8.69
N VAL A 12 6.39 10.64 -7.62
CA VAL A 12 6.94 10.44 -6.27
C VAL A 12 6.18 9.32 -5.61
N GLU A 13 6.83 8.17 -5.44
CA GLU A 13 6.28 7.06 -4.68
C GLU A 13 6.43 7.32 -3.18
N VAL A 14 5.31 7.22 -2.46
CA VAL A 14 5.27 7.30 -1.00
C VAL A 14 4.62 6.02 -0.49
N LYS A 15 5.42 5.21 0.22
CA LYS A 15 4.90 4.08 0.98
C LYS A 15 4.15 4.61 2.20
N LEU A 16 2.91 4.19 2.36
CA LEU A 16 2.12 4.54 3.52
C LEU A 16 2.58 3.69 4.72
N PRO A 17 3.13 4.32 5.77
CA PRO A 17 3.57 3.61 6.96
C PRO A 17 2.37 3.05 7.70
N LEU A 18 2.58 1.91 8.35
CA LEU A 18 1.59 1.24 9.18
C LEU A 18 2.21 0.90 10.54
N ASP A 19 2.66 1.94 11.24
CA ASP A 19 3.46 1.81 12.47
C ASP A 19 2.97 2.70 13.62
N GLY A 20 1.88 3.44 13.45
CA GLY A 20 1.37 4.35 14.48
C GLY A 20 2.14 5.69 14.56
N GLY A 21 3.09 5.90 13.65
CA GLY A 21 4.10 6.94 13.76
C GLY A 21 3.77 8.24 13.03
N MET A 22 4.61 9.25 13.30
CA MET A 22 4.66 10.48 12.51
C MET A 22 5.93 10.49 11.65
N HIS A 23 5.73 10.66 10.34
CA HIS A 23 6.77 10.61 9.32
C HIS A 23 6.88 11.96 8.61
N GLN A 24 8.06 12.25 8.06
CA GLN A 24 8.28 13.47 7.30
C GLN A 24 9.04 13.18 6.01
N TYR A 25 8.52 13.68 4.91
CA TYR A 25 9.06 13.53 3.57
C TYR A 25 9.18 14.90 2.90
N VAL A 26 10.08 14.96 1.93
CA VAL A 26 10.45 16.19 1.22
C VAL A 26 10.29 15.93 -0.27
N VAL A 27 9.23 16.44 -0.88
CA VAL A 27 8.80 16.05 -2.24
C VAL A 27 8.89 17.22 -3.23
N PRO A 28 9.20 16.96 -4.52
CA PRO A 28 9.11 17.97 -5.57
C PRO A 28 7.68 18.52 -5.71
N ARG A 29 7.56 19.84 -5.98
CA ARG A 29 6.28 20.58 -6.00
C ARG A 29 5.34 20.19 -7.14
N ASP A 30 5.89 19.90 -8.32
CA ASP A 30 5.13 19.76 -9.57
C ASP A 30 5.12 18.31 -10.06
N THR A 31 4.96 17.36 -9.13
CA THR A 31 5.09 15.93 -9.42
C THR A 31 3.90 15.15 -8.89
N THR A 32 3.30 14.34 -9.77
CA THR A 32 2.29 13.33 -9.42
C THR A 32 2.82 12.46 -8.28
N MET A 33 2.00 12.23 -7.26
CA MET A 33 2.33 11.32 -6.18
C MET A 33 1.65 9.98 -6.37
N PHE A 34 2.38 8.92 -6.03
CA PHE A 34 1.87 7.55 -5.98
C PHE A 34 1.92 7.06 -4.54
N LEU A 35 0.77 7.06 -3.89
CA LEU A 35 0.61 6.56 -2.53
C LEU A 35 0.33 5.07 -2.60
N TRP A 36 1.05 4.25 -1.85
CA TRP A 36 0.77 2.80 -1.83
C TRP A 36 1.18 2.11 -0.55
N VAL A 37 0.61 0.94 -0.33
CA VAL A 37 0.93 0.05 0.79
C VAL A 37 0.75 -1.40 0.37
N ALA A 38 1.53 -2.30 0.94
CA ALA A 38 1.35 -3.73 0.76
C ALA A 38 1.50 -4.47 2.10
N LEU A 39 0.67 -5.50 2.27
CA LEU A 39 0.67 -6.38 3.42
C LEU A 39 0.82 -7.83 2.95
N ALA A 40 1.78 -8.55 3.51
CA ALA A 40 1.94 -9.97 3.25
C ALA A 40 1.01 -10.80 4.14
N VAL A 41 0.49 -11.91 3.60
CA VAL A 41 -0.42 -12.79 4.35
C VAL A 41 0.35 -13.97 4.91
N GLY A 42 0.25 -14.21 6.22
CA GLY A 42 1.00 -15.26 6.89
C GLY A 42 0.28 -15.83 8.11
N THR A 43 1.05 -16.57 8.91
CA THR A 43 0.70 -16.95 10.29
C THR A 43 1.50 -16.09 11.27
N PRO A 44 1.22 -16.11 12.59
CA PRO A 44 1.99 -15.36 13.58
C PRO A 44 3.50 -15.68 13.57
N GLU A 45 3.87 -16.87 13.09
CA GLU A 45 5.26 -17.35 13.11
C GLU A 45 6.02 -17.02 11.83
N ARG A 46 5.34 -16.96 10.67
CA ARG A 46 6.01 -16.78 9.37
C ARG A 46 5.06 -16.41 8.24
N ILE A 47 5.66 -15.90 7.17
CA ILE A 47 5.06 -15.82 5.84
C ILE A 47 5.52 -17.05 5.04
N PRO A 48 4.65 -18.02 4.71
CA PRO A 48 5.03 -19.15 3.87
C PRO A 48 5.13 -18.78 2.39
N GLN A 49 5.98 -19.48 1.65
CA GLN A 49 6.11 -19.33 0.19
C GLN A 49 4.78 -19.64 -0.52
N ILE A 50 4.42 -18.82 -1.51
CA ILE A 50 3.14 -18.92 -2.23
C ILE A 50 2.96 -20.23 -3.00
N GLN A 51 4.06 -20.84 -3.43
CA GLN A 51 4.04 -22.11 -4.17
C GLN A 51 3.72 -23.30 -3.26
N SER A 52 3.85 -23.14 -1.94
CA SER A 52 3.46 -24.17 -0.98
C SER A 52 1.92 -24.25 -0.86
N PRO A 53 1.35 -25.43 -0.60
CA PRO A 53 -0.09 -25.56 -0.35
C PRO A 53 -0.59 -24.66 0.79
N GLN A 54 0.24 -24.46 1.82
CA GLN A 54 -0.09 -23.58 2.95
C GLN A 54 -0.12 -22.11 2.51
N GLY A 55 0.90 -21.63 1.80
CA GLY A 55 0.97 -20.25 1.32
C GLY A 55 -0.14 -19.90 0.34
N SER A 56 -0.47 -20.79 -0.59
CA SER A 56 -1.59 -20.59 -1.51
C SER A 56 -2.94 -20.48 -0.78
N ARG A 57 -3.19 -21.32 0.23
CA ARG A 57 -4.42 -21.27 1.04
C ARG A 57 -4.50 -20.00 1.87
N LEU A 58 -3.41 -19.62 2.53
CA LEU A 58 -3.33 -18.40 3.32
C LEU A 58 -3.59 -17.17 2.46
N PHE A 59 -2.92 -17.05 1.32
CA PHE A 59 -3.15 -15.95 0.39
C PHE A 59 -4.59 -15.89 -0.09
N THR A 60 -5.17 -17.03 -0.49
CA THR A 60 -6.60 -17.10 -0.88
C THR A 60 -7.52 -16.63 0.25
N LYS A 61 -7.22 -17.02 1.50
CA LYS A 61 -8.00 -16.60 2.65
C LYS A 61 -7.83 -15.11 2.96
N GLY A 62 -6.62 -14.56 2.78
CA GLY A 62 -6.35 -13.13 2.90
C GLY A 62 -7.13 -12.32 1.87
N VAL A 63 -7.17 -12.75 0.60
CA VAL A 63 -8.00 -12.13 -0.45
C VAL A 63 -9.48 -12.16 -0.07
N GLN A 64 -9.99 -13.29 0.42
CA GLN A 64 -11.39 -13.38 0.89
C GLN A 64 -11.67 -12.45 2.07
N ALA A 65 -10.68 -12.21 2.92
CA ALA A 65 -10.79 -11.34 4.08
C ALA A 65 -10.59 -9.86 3.74
N GLN A 66 -10.34 -9.52 2.48
CA GLN A 66 -10.13 -8.14 2.04
C GLN A 66 -11.37 -7.25 2.30
N GLU A 67 -12.57 -7.81 2.25
CA GLU A 67 -13.81 -7.11 2.62
C GLU A 67 -13.88 -6.73 4.11
N GLN A 68 -13.01 -7.32 4.94
CA GLN A 68 -12.86 -7.04 6.36
C GLN A 68 -11.68 -6.09 6.65
N MET A 69 -11.05 -5.56 5.60
CA MET A 69 -9.92 -4.64 5.69
C MET A 69 -10.36 -3.28 5.12
N THR A 70 -10.23 -2.24 5.92
CA THR A 70 -10.58 -0.87 5.50
C THR A 70 -9.33 0.00 5.51
N TRP A 71 -9.16 0.78 4.44
CA TRP A 71 -8.14 1.82 4.35
C TRP A 71 -8.81 3.17 4.19
N SER A 72 -8.43 4.11 5.03
CA SER A 72 -8.81 5.52 4.90
C SER A 72 -7.53 6.32 4.72
N VAL A 73 -7.43 7.06 3.62
CA VAL A 73 -6.35 8.04 3.43
C VAL A 73 -6.99 9.41 3.31
N SER A 74 -6.40 10.41 3.92
CA SER A 74 -6.78 11.80 3.74
C SER A 74 -5.57 12.68 3.54
N ILE A 75 -5.73 13.73 2.74
CA ILE A 75 -4.72 14.76 2.48
C ILE A 75 -5.32 16.09 2.90
N ASP A 76 -4.74 16.73 3.91
CA ASP A 76 -5.27 17.96 4.51
C ASP A 76 -6.79 17.85 4.81
N ASP A 77 -7.16 16.77 5.50
CA ASP A 77 -8.53 16.39 5.88
C ASP A 77 -9.48 16.02 4.72
N GLU A 78 -9.01 16.02 3.46
CA GLU A 78 -9.79 15.55 2.32
C GLU A 78 -9.55 14.05 2.08
N SER A 79 -10.63 13.26 2.10
CA SER A 79 -10.55 11.81 1.91
C SER A 79 -10.20 11.44 0.47
N VAL A 80 -9.18 10.60 0.32
CA VAL A 80 -8.75 10.03 -0.96
C VAL A 80 -8.83 8.49 -0.90
N PRO A 81 -9.63 7.84 -1.76
CA PRO A 81 -9.82 6.40 -1.68
C PRO A 81 -8.61 5.65 -2.26
N LEU A 82 -8.09 4.65 -1.55
CA LEU A 82 -7.14 3.72 -2.14
C LEU A 82 -7.86 2.68 -3.01
N ILE A 83 -7.23 2.30 -4.12
CA ILE A 83 -7.64 1.21 -5.00
C ILE A 83 -7.08 -0.09 -4.44
N ALA A 84 -7.94 -1.09 -4.23
CA ALA A 84 -7.63 -2.33 -3.53
C ALA A 84 -7.35 -3.54 -4.45
N ASP A 85 -7.49 -3.39 -5.78
CA ASP A 85 -7.47 -4.51 -6.72
C ASP A 85 -6.06 -5.02 -7.09
N SER A 86 -5.08 -4.79 -6.23
CA SER A 86 -3.68 -5.10 -6.53
C SER A 86 -3.10 -6.18 -5.63
N HIS A 87 -2.23 -6.99 -6.23
CA HIS A 87 -1.44 -7.97 -5.52
C HIS A 87 0.04 -7.66 -5.72
N TYR A 88 0.78 -7.66 -4.64
CA TYR A 88 2.22 -7.51 -4.66
C TYR A 88 2.89 -8.89 -4.66
N ARG A 89 4.01 -9.04 -5.38
CA ARG A 89 4.81 -10.27 -5.40
C ARG A 89 6.28 -9.94 -5.21
N LYS A 90 6.87 -10.37 -4.09
CA LYS A 90 8.33 -10.35 -3.86
C LYS A 90 8.87 -11.76 -3.96
N GLY A 91 9.45 -12.12 -5.11
CA GLY A 91 9.98 -13.46 -5.35
C GLY A 91 8.92 -14.56 -5.18
N GLU A 92 9.03 -15.33 -4.09
CA GLU A 92 8.14 -16.44 -3.76
C GLU A 92 7.01 -16.05 -2.79
N TYR A 93 6.88 -14.78 -2.43
CA TYR A 93 5.85 -14.28 -1.52
C TYR A 93 4.82 -13.44 -2.28
N ARG A 94 3.56 -13.48 -1.82
CA ARG A 94 2.50 -12.60 -2.31
C ARG A 94 1.84 -11.87 -1.15
N GLY A 95 1.46 -10.63 -1.41
CA GLY A 95 0.71 -9.78 -0.50
C GLY A 95 -0.46 -9.10 -1.19
N LEU A 96 -1.32 -8.50 -0.38
CA LEU A 96 -2.35 -7.56 -0.81
C LEU A 96 -1.71 -6.19 -0.94
N ALA A 97 -2.12 -5.41 -1.93
CA ALA A 97 -1.60 -4.07 -2.15
C ALA A 97 -2.74 -3.09 -2.46
N TRP A 98 -2.59 -1.88 -1.93
CA TRP A 98 -3.50 -0.77 -2.13
C TRP A 98 -2.73 0.45 -2.60
N TRP A 99 -3.30 1.22 -3.53
CA TRP A 99 -2.61 2.38 -4.08
C TRP A 99 -3.56 3.44 -4.65
N ILE A 100 -3.05 4.65 -4.82
CA ILE A 100 -3.67 5.71 -5.61
C ILE A 100 -2.58 6.58 -6.25
N ALA A 101 -2.82 7.00 -7.49
CA ALA A 101 -2.07 8.08 -8.12
C ALA A 101 -2.87 9.38 -7.98
N ILE A 102 -2.24 10.42 -7.44
CA ILE A 102 -2.84 11.74 -7.28
C ILE A 102 -2.03 12.76 -8.09
N ASP A 103 -2.74 13.70 -8.70
CA ASP A 103 -2.12 14.87 -9.33
C ASP A 103 -1.25 15.63 -8.30
N PRO A 104 -0.29 16.46 -8.75
CA PRO A 104 0.49 17.29 -7.84
C PRO A 104 -0.42 18.02 -6.85
N ILE A 105 -0.09 17.91 -5.56
CA ILE A 105 -0.81 18.57 -4.47
C ILE A 105 -0.13 19.88 -4.08
N GLU A 106 -0.87 20.79 -3.46
CA GLU A 106 -0.27 21.96 -2.82
C GLU A 106 0.55 21.53 -1.60
N LEU A 107 1.72 22.14 -1.40
CA LEU A 107 2.65 21.81 -0.32
C LEU A 107 2.91 23.04 0.57
N PRO A 108 3.09 22.87 1.90
CA PRO A 108 3.13 21.60 2.63
C PRO A 108 1.74 20.98 2.80
N ALA A 109 1.71 19.66 2.91
CA ALA A 109 0.48 18.89 3.10
C ALA A 109 0.67 17.83 4.19
N THR A 110 -0.42 17.42 4.82
CA THR A 110 -0.45 16.30 5.78
C THR A 110 -1.26 15.16 5.21
N VAL A 111 -0.66 13.97 5.12
CA VAL A 111 -1.36 12.74 4.76
C VAL A 111 -1.62 11.93 6.02
N CYS A 112 -2.89 11.68 6.33
CA CYS A 112 -3.29 10.79 7.42
C CYS A 112 -3.73 9.46 6.81
N VAL A 113 -3.22 8.36 7.37
CA VAL A 113 -3.48 7.00 6.91
C VAL A 113 -4.07 6.24 8.08
N GLU A 114 -5.21 5.61 7.87
CA GLU A 114 -5.81 4.69 8.81
C GLU A 114 -6.03 3.35 8.13
N PHE A 115 -5.69 2.29 8.85
CA PHE A 115 -5.98 0.93 8.46
C PHE A 115 -6.72 0.24 9.58
N GLU A 116 -7.81 -0.44 9.25
CA GLU A 116 -8.61 -1.19 10.18
C GLU A 116 -8.85 -2.61 9.67
N THR A 117 -8.79 -3.58 10.58
CA THR A 117 -9.32 -4.93 10.35
C THR A 117 -10.54 -5.15 11.25
N ILE A 118 -11.64 -5.58 10.67
CA ILE A 118 -12.91 -5.81 11.37
C ILE A 118 -13.33 -7.28 11.31
N GLY A 119 -14.37 -7.64 12.08
CA GLY A 119 -14.95 -8.99 12.05
C GLY A 119 -14.07 -10.08 12.66
N ASP A 120 -14.47 -11.33 12.41
CA ASP A 120 -13.79 -12.50 12.96
C ASP A 120 -12.46 -12.76 12.25
N GLN A 121 -11.40 -13.01 13.03
CA GLN A 121 -10.09 -13.33 12.46
C GLN A 121 -10.15 -14.61 11.60
N PRO A 122 -9.74 -14.54 10.32
CA PRO A 122 -9.74 -15.71 9.47
C PRO A 122 -8.71 -16.74 9.94
N THR A 123 -9.04 -18.02 9.77
CA THR A 123 -8.12 -19.13 10.07
C THR A 123 -7.92 -20.04 8.87
N VAL A 124 -6.76 -20.67 8.77
CA VAL A 124 -6.47 -21.75 7.80
C VAL A 124 -5.94 -22.96 8.58
N GLN A 125 -6.69 -24.06 8.56
CA GLN A 125 -6.34 -25.31 9.28
C GLN A 125 -6.14 -25.13 10.79
N GLY A 126 -6.79 -24.14 11.39
CA GLY A 126 -6.66 -23.80 12.81
C GLY A 126 -5.63 -22.71 13.09
N ASP A 127 -4.73 -22.40 12.15
CA ASP A 127 -3.77 -21.31 12.30
C ASP A 127 -4.45 -19.97 12.00
N PRO A 128 -4.30 -18.94 12.85
CA PRO A 128 -4.82 -17.61 12.57
C PRO A 128 -4.06 -16.99 11.40
N VAL A 129 -4.82 -16.34 10.51
CA VAL A 129 -4.25 -15.51 9.44
C VAL A 129 -3.91 -14.15 10.04
N VAL A 130 -2.69 -13.70 9.77
CA VAL A 130 -2.21 -12.37 10.15
C VAL A 130 -1.64 -11.65 8.94
N LEU A 131 -1.54 -10.33 9.06
CA LEU A 131 -0.95 -9.47 8.04
C LEU A 131 0.43 -9.02 8.52
N TRP A 132 1.39 -8.99 7.61
CA TRP A 132 2.77 -8.57 7.88
C TRP A 132 3.10 -7.30 7.10
N THR A 133 3.66 -6.31 7.77
CA THR A 133 4.22 -5.11 7.14
C THR A 133 5.52 -5.45 6.40
N GLU A 134 6.00 -4.53 5.55
CA GLU A 134 7.29 -4.72 4.88
C GLU A 134 8.47 -4.77 5.88
N GLN A 135 8.33 -4.11 7.02
CA GLN A 135 9.30 -4.08 8.12
C GLN A 135 9.35 -5.41 8.89
N GLY A 136 8.39 -6.31 8.65
CA GLY A 136 8.28 -7.58 9.34
C GLY A 136 7.48 -7.50 10.64
N ASP A 137 6.66 -6.48 10.82
CA ASP A 137 5.76 -6.36 11.96
C ASP A 137 4.43 -7.07 11.67
N VAL A 138 3.88 -7.72 12.69
CA VAL A 138 2.57 -8.38 12.60
C VAL A 138 1.47 -7.39 12.95
N VAL A 139 0.53 -7.19 12.04
CA VAL A 139 -0.71 -6.46 12.29
C VAL A 139 -1.72 -7.43 12.90
N SER A 140 -2.15 -7.14 14.12
CA SER A 140 -3.15 -7.93 14.82
C SER A 140 -4.53 -7.72 14.17
N TRP A 141 -5.37 -8.76 14.17
CA TRP A 141 -6.74 -8.63 13.67
C TRP A 141 -7.62 -7.91 14.69
N GLY A 142 -8.59 -7.13 14.24
CA GLY A 142 -9.44 -6.33 15.13
C GLY A 142 -8.77 -5.04 15.63
N THR A 143 -7.71 -4.57 14.95
CA THR A 143 -7.01 -3.34 15.32
C THR A 143 -7.18 -2.26 14.26
N THR A 144 -7.16 -1.02 14.74
CA THR A 144 -7.00 0.20 13.94
C THR A 144 -5.59 0.74 14.17
N ILE A 145 -4.89 1.06 13.08
CA ILE A 145 -3.57 1.71 13.11
C ILE A 145 -3.69 3.01 12.32
N GLU A 146 -3.27 4.11 12.94
CA GLU A 146 -3.26 5.43 12.33
C GLU A 146 -1.81 5.93 12.22
N SER A 147 -1.39 6.39 11.04
CA SER A 147 -0.07 6.98 10.83
C SER A 147 -0.21 8.32 10.11
N THR A 148 0.67 9.26 10.44
CA THR A 148 0.66 10.61 9.85
C THR A 148 1.94 10.85 9.08
N ILE A 149 1.84 11.41 7.88
CA ILE A 149 2.95 11.80 7.04
C ILE A 149 2.88 13.30 6.77
N LYS A 150 3.98 14.02 7.02
CA LYS A 150 4.14 15.43 6.64
C LYS A 150 4.93 15.55 5.34
N LEU A 151 4.32 16.12 4.31
CA LEU A 151 4.94 16.39 3.02
C LEU A 151 5.37 17.85 2.96
N ASN A 152 6.67 18.07 2.74
CA ASN A 152 7.23 19.42 2.62
C ASN A 152 7.77 19.63 1.21
N PRO A 153 7.68 20.85 0.66
CA PRO A 153 8.23 21.14 -0.65
C PRO A 153 9.77 21.08 -0.63
N SER A 154 10.36 20.67 -1.74
CA SER A 154 11.79 20.88 -2.00
C SER A 154 12.08 21.23 -3.44
N ASP A 155 12.93 22.25 -3.59
CA ASP A 155 13.44 22.74 -4.87
C ASP A 155 14.74 22.00 -5.28
N SER A 156 15.24 21.10 -4.44
CA SER A 156 16.41 20.24 -4.70
C SER A 156 16.22 18.88 -3.99
N PRO A 157 15.19 18.09 -4.36
CA PRO A 157 14.97 16.80 -3.75
C PRO A 157 16.22 15.94 -3.92
N ALA A 158 16.57 15.14 -2.91
CA ALA A 158 17.72 14.25 -3.00
C ALA A 158 17.59 13.36 -4.25
N ASN A 159 18.67 13.21 -5.03
CA ASN A 159 18.69 12.30 -6.18
C ASN A 159 18.36 10.85 -5.80
N SER A 160 18.56 10.51 -4.52
CA SER A 160 18.20 9.26 -3.87
C SER A 160 17.15 9.50 -2.79
N PHE A 161 16.11 10.28 -3.10
CA PHE A 161 14.90 10.23 -2.30
C PHE A 161 14.49 8.76 -2.22
N PRO A 162 14.06 8.23 -1.07
CA PRO A 162 13.56 6.86 -0.97
C PRO A 162 12.23 6.67 -1.73
N THR A 163 11.93 7.53 -2.72
CA THR A 163 11.46 7.05 -4.02
C THR A 163 12.51 6.11 -4.56
N HIS A 164 12.55 4.91 -4.01
CA HIS A 164 12.93 3.79 -4.79
C HIS A 164 12.10 3.89 -6.08
N ARG A 165 12.67 4.42 -7.17
CA ARG A 165 12.43 3.92 -8.52
C ARG A 165 12.90 2.45 -8.56
N GLU A 166 12.50 1.67 -7.57
CA GLU A 166 12.60 0.23 -7.58
C GLU A 166 11.53 -0.17 -8.57
N SER A 167 11.94 -0.86 -9.63
CA SER A 167 11.49 -2.20 -10.06
C SER A 167 10.04 -2.69 -9.80
N LEU A 168 9.19 -1.95 -9.09
CA LEU A 168 7.75 -2.11 -9.00
C LEU A 168 7.14 -2.19 -10.40
N TRP A 169 7.69 -1.47 -11.38
CA TRP A 169 7.26 -1.52 -12.78
C TRP A 169 7.77 -2.74 -13.57
N ASP A 170 8.87 -3.38 -13.16
CA ASP A 170 9.50 -4.43 -13.96
C ASP A 170 8.79 -5.79 -13.85
N GLN A 171 8.07 -6.07 -12.75
CA GLN A 171 7.35 -7.34 -12.56
C GLN A 171 6.06 -7.27 -11.72
N HIS A 172 5.40 -6.12 -11.60
CA HIS A 172 4.12 -6.04 -10.90
C HIS A 172 2.98 -5.63 -11.83
N MET A 173 1.96 -6.49 -11.93
CA MET A 173 0.65 -6.08 -12.45
C MET A 173 -0.11 -5.32 -11.35
N VAL A 174 0.43 -4.19 -10.89
CA VAL A 174 -0.30 -3.26 -9.98
C VAL A 174 -1.20 -2.33 -10.81
N TYR A 175 -0.88 -2.16 -12.10
CA TYR A 175 -1.61 -1.28 -13.01
C TYR A 175 -2.02 -2.04 -14.28
N ARG A 176 -3.33 -2.23 -14.46
CA ARG A 176 -3.95 -2.35 -15.78
C ARG A 176 -4.94 -1.20 -15.92
N PRO A 177 -4.63 -0.15 -16.70
CA PRO A 177 -5.67 0.73 -17.17
C PRO A 177 -6.58 -0.11 -18.06
N LEU A 178 -7.86 -0.21 -17.70
CA LEU A 178 -8.87 -0.50 -18.70
C LEU A 178 -8.84 0.68 -19.66
N ASN A 179 -8.33 0.46 -20.88
CA ASN A 179 -8.67 1.34 -21.99
C ASN A 179 -10.20 1.44 -21.98
N SER A 180 -10.70 2.66 -21.78
CA SER A 180 -12.11 2.95 -21.94
C SER A 180 -12.52 2.60 -23.37
N MET A 181 -13.20 1.46 -23.48
CA MET A 181 -14.06 0.98 -24.56
C MET A 181 -13.41 0.72 -25.93
N GLU A 182 -13.41 -0.56 -26.32
CA GLU A 182 -14.42 -1.11 -27.24
C GLU A 182 -14.85 -2.51 -26.79
#